data_AF-A0A833PJ18-F1
#
_entry.id   AF-A0A833PJ18-F1
#
_cell.length_a   1.000
_cell.length_b   1.000
_cell.length_c   1.000
_cell.angle_alpha   90.00
_cell.angle_beta   90.00
_cell.angle_gamma   90.00
#
_symmetry.space_group_name_H-M   'P 1'
#
loop_
_entity.id
_entity.type
_entity.pdbx_description
1 polymer ?
#
loop_
_entity_poly.entity_id
_entity_poly.type
_entity_poly.pdbx_seq_one_letter_code
_entity_poly.pdbx_strand_id
1 'polypeptide(L)'
;MNRILKLSSFFMFFSAQGILVAQAQAESLKDFETTLIQKYYQSSCSSRNECDQYNEKISNAIETKIKKDPTSFTYAFPQLTEKNMLKIHYSPDRKIKFYTMDISGGGTMRDSEPYRVFRRDFYLS
;
A
#
# COMPACT_ATOMS: atom_id res chain seq x y z
N MET A 1 -10.49 -58.22 -51.64
CA MET A 1 -11.49 -58.03 -50.57
C MET A 1 -11.04 -56.86 -49.69
N ASN A 2 -11.90 -55.86 -49.59
CA ASN A 2 -11.65 -54.48 -49.19
C ASN A 2 -11.36 -54.31 -47.69
N ARG A 3 -10.37 -53.49 -47.32
CA ARG A 3 -10.44 -52.56 -46.17
C ARG A 3 -9.55 -51.33 -46.43
N ILE A 4 -10.14 -50.28 -46.99
CA ILE A 4 -9.52 -48.95 -47.07
C ILE A 4 -9.66 -48.31 -45.68
N LEU A 5 -8.55 -48.22 -44.95
CA LEU A 5 -8.45 -47.47 -43.70
C LEU A 5 -8.55 -45.97 -44.03
N LYS A 6 -9.66 -45.34 -43.65
CA LYS A 6 -9.81 -43.88 -43.74
C LYS A 6 -9.01 -43.22 -42.61
N LEU A 7 -7.76 -42.84 -42.87
CA LEU A 7 -7.09 -41.79 -42.10
C LEU A 7 -7.75 -40.46 -42.45
N SER A 8 -8.59 -39.93 -41.57
CA SER A 8 -9.07 -38.56 -41.66
C SER A 8 -8.13 -37.65 -40.87
N SER A 9 -7.50 -36.78 -41.61
CA SER A 9 -6.47 -35.83 -41.21
C SER A 9 -6.88 -34.86 -40.10
N PHE A 10 -5.92 -34.63 -39.20
CA PHE A 10 -5.39 -33.31 -38.85
C PHE A 10 -6.37 -32.24 -38.31
N PHE A 11 -6.43 -32.11 -36.98
CA PHE A 11 -6.69 -30.84 -36.32
C PHE A 11 -5.50 -30.49 -35.42
N MET A 12 -4.46 -29.92 -36.03
CA MET A 12 -3.40 -29.24 -35.29
C MET A 12 -3.90 -27.81 -35.02
N PHE A 13 -4.58 -27.60 -33.90
CA PHE A 13 -4.88 -26.24 -33.41
C PHE A 13 -3.58 -25.61 -32.91
N PHE A 14 -2.92 -24.89 -33.79
CA PHE A 14 -1.85 -23.97 -33.46
C PHE A 14 -2.49 -22.60 -33.17
N SER A 15 -2.52 -22.17 -31.91
CA SER A 15 -2.20 -20.78 -31.55
C SER A 15 -2.24 -20.61 -30.04
N ALA A 16 -1.09 -20.17 -29.54
CA ALA A 16 -0.81 -19.62 -28.22
C ALA A 16 -2.05 -19.05 -27.51
N GLN A 17 -2.54 -19.76 -26.49
CA GLN A 17 -3.27 -19.06 -25.45
C GLN A 17 -2.24 -18.24 -24.68
N GLY A 18 -2.33 -16.93 -24.90
CA GLY A 18 -1.43 -15.92 -24.38
C GLY A 18 -1.19 -16.14 -22.90
N ILE A 19 0.07 -16.02 -22.52
CA ILE A 19 0.43 -15.75 -21.14
C ILE A 19 -0.30 -14.44 -20.81
N LEU A 20 -1.46 -14.54 -20.16
CA LEU A 20 -2.04 -13.44 -19.41
C LEU A 20 -1.04 -13.18 -18.28
N VAL A 21 0.02 -12.46 -18.60
CA VAL A 21 0.81 -11.78 -17.58
C VAL A 21 -0.20 -10.82 -16.99
N ALA A 22 -0.77 -11.18 -15.84
CA ALA A 22 -1.38 -10.22 -14.96
C ALA A 22 -0.27 -9.20 -14.66
N GLN A 23 -0.23 -8.12 -15.43
CA GLN A 23 0.51 -6.95 -15.03
C GLN A 23 -0.19 -6.51 -13.75
N ALA A 24 0.36 -6.92 -12.61
CA ALA A 24 0.03 -6.35 -11.33
C ALA A 24 0.34 -4.87 -11.47
N GLN A 25 -0.66 -4.07 -11.84
CA GLN A 25 -0.49 -2.63 -11.90
C GLN A 25 -0.11 -2.20 -10.49
N ALA A 26 1.02 -1.51 -10.38
CA ALA A 26 1.44 -0.97 -9.11
C ALA A 26 0.32 -0.05 -8.60
N GLU A 27 -0.32 -0.44 -7.51
CA GLU A 27 -1.36 0.34 -6.86
C GLU A 27 -0.84 1.75 -6.60
N SER A 28 -1.57 2.76 -7.10
CA SER A 28 -1.18 4.15 -6.91
C SER A 28 -1.20 4.53 -5.42
N LEU A 29 -0.39 5.51 -5.02
CA LEU A 29 -0.38 5.97 -3.63
C LEU A 29 -1.74 6.55 -3.17
N LYS A 30 -2.52 7.10 -4.11
CA LYS A 30 -3.88 7.59 -3.84
C LYS A 30 -4.85 6.45 -3.54
N ASP A 31 -4.78 5.37 -4.33
CA ASP A 31 -5.64 4.19 -4.13
C ASP A 31 -5.27 3.47 -2.84
N PHE A 32 -3.96 3.41 -2.54
CA PHE A 32 -3.44 2.93 -1.26
C PHE A 32 -4.04 3.70 -0.07
N GLU A 33 -3.98 5.04 -0.07
CA GLU A 33 -4.54 5.85 1.03
C GLU A 33 -6.03 5.59 1.22
N THR A 34 -6.78 5.62 0.11
CA THR A 34 -8.22 5.45 0.11
C THR A 34 -8.59 4.09 0.70
N THR A 35 -7.91 3.03 0.24
CA THR A 35 -8.13 1.66 0.71
C THR A 35 -7.75 1.51 2.17
N LEU A 36 -6.63 2.09 2.61
CA LEU A 36 -6.16 2.01 3.98
C LEU A 36 -7.16 2.66 4.95
N ILE A 37 -7.63 3.85 4.62
CA ILE A 37 -8.61 4.59 5.41
C ILE A 37 -9.93 3.82 5.48
N GLN A 38 -10.46 3.38 4.33
CA GLN A 38 -11.72 2.61 4.32
C GLN A 38 -11.65 1.34 5.17
N LYS A 39 -10.49 0.71 5.22
CA LYS A 39 -10.32 -0.58 5.90
C LYS A 39 -10.05 -0.47 7.40
N TYR A 40 -9.31 0.55 7.82
CA TYR A 40 -8.77 0.61 9.19
C TYR A 40 -9.04 1.90 9.93
N TYR A 41 -9.42 2.99 9.26
CA TYR A 41 -9.76 4.22 9.97
C TYR A 41 -11.04 4.01 10.78
N GLN A 42 -10.95 4.27 12.08
CA GLN A 42 -12.09 4.26 12.97
C GLN A 42 -12.21 5.68 13.55
N SER A 43 -13.37 6.32 13.38
CA SER A 43 -13.64 7.63 14.01
C SER A 43 -13.80 7.53 15.53
N SER A 44 -14.02 6.32 16.03
CA SER A 44 -14.09 5.95 17.44
C SER A 44 -13.83 4.45 17.55
N CYS A 45 -13.19 3.98 18.61
CA CYS A 45 -13.09 2.55 18.90
C CYS A 45 -13.69 2.23 20.28
N SER A 46 -14.14 0.98 20.44
CA SER A 46 -14.86 0.54 21.63
C SER A 46 -13.94 0.30 22.84
N SER A 47 -12.66 0.05 22.59
CA SER A 47 -11.64 -0.14 23.62
C SER A 47 -10.25 0.32 23.15
N ARG A 48 -9.35 0.57 24.11
CA ARG A 48 -7.95 0.90 23.83
C ARG A 48 -7.26 -0.17 22.98
N ASN A 49 -7.43 -1.43 23.34
CA ASN A 49 -6.81 -2.57 22.64
C ASN A 49 -7.25 -2.64 21.17
N GLU A 50 -8.51 -2.32 20.89
CA GLU A 50 -9.02 -2.27 19.51
C GLU A 50 -8.36 -1.12 18.73
N CYS A 51 -8.29 0.07 19.33
CA CYS A 51 -7.61 1.21 18.70
C CYS A 51 -6.14 0.90 18.41
N ASP A 52 -5.43 0.31 19.36
CA ASP A 52 -4.02 -0.05 19.22
C ASP A 52 -3.80 -1.01 18.04
N GLN A 53 -4.68 -1.99 17.85
CA GLN A 53 -4.61 -2.92 16.71
C GLN A 53 -4.81 -2.23 15.36
N TYR A 54 -5.77 -1.30 15.26
CA TYR A 54 -5.99 -0.56 14.01
C TYR A 54 -4.83 0.39 13.71
N ASN A 55 -4.37 1.12 14.73
CA ASN A 55 -3.22 2.02 14.66
C ASN A 55 -1.96 1.29 14.20
N GLU A 56 -1.69 0.10 14.75
CA GLU A 56 -0.55 -0.72 14.35
C GLU A 56 -0.67 -1.19 12.90
N LYS A 57 -1.85 -1.64 12.46
CA LYS A 57 -2.10 -2.04 11.07
C LYS A 57 -1.88 -0.88 10.09
N ILE A 58 -2.39 0.30 10.42
CA ILE A 58 -2.21 1.52 9.63
C ILE A 58 -0.72 1.87 9.56
N SER A 59 -0.04 1.92 10.71
CA SER A 59 1.36 2.31 10.78
C SER A 59 2.27 1.37 9.99
N ASN A 60 2.11 0.05 10.16
CA ASN A 60 2.89 -0.95 9.44
C ASN A 60 2.63 -0.90 7.93
N ALA A 61 1.38 -0.65 7.50
CA ALA A 61 1.04 -0.53 6.09
C ALA A 61 1.67 0.71 5.45
N ILE A 62 1.60 1.87 6.11
CA ILE A 62 2.23 3.12 5.67
C ILE A 62 3.75 2.93 5.58
N GLU A 63 4.39 2.41 6.63
CA GLU A 63 5.83 2.17 6.67
C GLU A 63 6.27 1.25 5.52
N THR A 64 5.52 0.16 5.30
CA THR A 64 5.81 -0.78 4.21
C THR A 64 5.66 -0.15 2.84
N LYS A 65 4.57 0.60 2.61
CA LYS A 65 4.31 1.27 1.33
C LYS A 65 5.37 2.31 1.06
N ILE A 66 5.70 3.15 2.05
CA ILE A 66 6.78 4.12 1.94
C ILE A 66 8.04 3.35 1.55
N LYS A 67 8.56 2.44 2.39
CA LYS A 67 9.83 1.70 2.12
C LYS A 67 9.95 1.12 0.70
N LYS A 68 8.86 0.58 0.14
CA LYS A 68 8.88 -0.06 -1.18
C LYS A 68 8.64 0.89 -2.36
N ASP A 69 7.94 2.00 -2.15
CA ASP A 69 7.53 2.89 -3.23
C ASP A 69 8.32 4.22 -3.18
N PRO A 70 9.28 4.46 -4.10
CA PRO A 70 10.07 5.68 -4.12
C PRO A 70 9.22 6.93 -4.41
N THR A 71 8.09 6.79 -5.12
CA THR A 71 7.19 7.92 -5.44
C THR A 71 6.54 8.53 -4.20
N SER A 72 6.56 7.81 -3.06
CA SER A 72 6.05 8.32 -1.79
C SER A 72 6.89 9.45 -1.18
N PHE A 73 8.13 9.66 -1.66
CA PHE A 73 8.91 10.83 -1.27
C PHE A 73 8.24 12.14 -1.74
N THR A 74 7.77 12.16 -2.99
CA THR A 74 7.10 13.32 -3.58
C THR A 74 5.61 13.41 -3.22
N TYR A 75 5.01 12.30 -2.80
CA TYR A 75 3.58 12.26 -2.47
C TYR A 75 3.26 12.82 -1.08
N ALA A 76 2.27 13.69 -0.98
CA ALA A 76 1.94 14.41 0.25
C ALA A 76 1.02 13.64 1.23
N PHE A 77 0.46 12.50 0.82
CA PHE A 77 -0.52 11.74 1.60
C PHE A 77 -1.65 12.62 2.19
N PRO A 78 -2.43 13.33 1.34
CA PRO A 78 -3.41 14.31 1.80
C PRO A 78 -4.48 13.71 2.71
N GLN A 79 -4.97 12.50 2.44
CA GLN A 79 -6.06 11.93 3.24
C GLN A 79 -5.57 11.47 4.62
N LEU A 80 -4.35 10.92 4.69
CA LEU A 80 -3.76 10.50 5.97
C LEU A 80 -3.33 11.70 6.82
N THR A 81 -2.88 12.78 6.20
CA THR A 81 -2.51 14.02 6.91
C THR A 81 -3.74 14.75 7.42
N GLU A 82 -4.81 14.87 6.63
CA GLU A 82 -6.08 15.49 7.02
C GLU A 82 -6.71 14.78 8.23
N LYS A 83 -6.63 13.45 8.27
CA LYS A 83 -7.17 12.64 9.38
C LYS A 83 -6.29 12.60 10.61
N ASN A 84 -5.16 13.32 10.61
CA ASN A 84 -4.12 13.18 11.63
C ASN A 84 -3.82 11.70 11.83
N MET A 85 -3.37 11.00 10.79
CA MET A 85 -2.84 9.61 10.85
C MET A 85 -1.35 9.58 10.52
N LEU A 86 -0.89 10.62 9.82
CA LEU A 86 0.48 10.78 9.35
C LEU A 86 0.84 12.26 9.40
N LYS A 87 1.91 12.60 10.12
CA LYS A 87 2.53 13.93 10.07
C LYS A 87 3.79 13.85 9.21
N ILE A 88 3.97 14.80 8.32
CA ILE A 88 5.10 14.82 7.38
C ILE A 88 5.91 16.09 7.62
N HIS A 89 7.21 15.91 7.82
CA HIS A 89 8.16 17.01 7.95
C HIS A 89 9.32 16.79 6.97
N TYR A 90 9.88 17.90 6.50
CA TYR A 90 11.09 17.86 5.67
C TYR A 90 12.25 18.45 6.45
N SER A 91 13.45 17.94 6.20
CA SER A 91 14.67 18.65 6.58
C SER A 91 14.72 20.03 5.91
N PRO A 92 15.44 21.02 6.48
CA PRO A 92 15.57 22.35 5.89
C PRO A 92 16.07 22.34 4.43
N ASP A 93 16.90 21.37 4.07
CA ASP A 93 17.43 21.17 2.72
C ASP A 93 16.51 20.37 1.78
N ARG A 94 15.34 19.91 2.29
CA ARG A 94 14.33 19.08 1.59
C ARG A 94 14.83 17.75 1.03
N LYS A 95 16.01 17.30 1.45
CA LYS A 95 16.59 16.02 1.01
C LYS A 95 16.10 14.84 1.84
N ILE A 96 15.59 15.13 3.03
CA ILE A 96 15.13 14.14 3.98
C ILE A 96 13.66 14.41 4.26
N LYS A 97 12.85 13.35 4.19
CA LYS A 97 11.45 13.38 4.57
C LYS A 97 11.24 12.49 5.79
N PHE A 98 10.67 13.08 6.82
CA PHE A 98 10.29 12.46 8.08
C PHE A 98 8.80 12.18 8.06
N TYR A 99 8.44 10.95 8.37
CA TYR A 99 7.07 10.49 8.49
C TYR A 99 6.84 10.10 9.94
N THR A 100 5.91 10.79 10.60
CA THR A 100 5.60 10.56 12.01
C THR A 100 4.19 10.00 12.09
N MET A 101 4.07 8.78 12.60
CA MET A 101 2.80 8.13 12.87
C MET A 101 2.55 8.16 14.37
N ASP A 102 1.34 8.53 14.77
CA ASP A 102 0.91 8.48 16.16
C ASP A 102 -0.05 7.29 16.32
N ILE A 103 0.37 6.38 17.20
CA ILE A 103 -0.23 5.07 17.42
C ILE A 103 -0.87 4.98 18.80
N SER A 104 -1.14 6.12 19.45
CA SER A 104 -1.75 6.15 20.78
C SER A 104 -3.21 5.69 20.75
N GLY A 105 -3.53 4.68 21.55
CA GLY A 105 -4.84 4.06 21.63
C GLY A 105 -5.92 4.97 22.20
N GLY A 106 -6.80 5.47 21.33
CA GLY A 106 -8.05 6.07 21.75
C GLY A 106 -8.71 6.97 20.73
N GLY A 107 -9.05 6.47 19.53
CA GLY A 107 -9.98 7.06 18.54
C GLY A 107 -9.65 8.48 18.02
N THR A 108 -8.60 9.08 18.56
CA THR A 108 -8.09 10.43 18.37
C THR A 108 -6.60 10.25 18.48
N MET A 109 -5.84 10.56 17.42
CA MET A 109 -4.38 10.59 17.49
C MET A 109 -4.00 11.57 18.60
N ARG A 110 -3.64 11.06 19.78
CA ARG A 110 -3.13 11.85 20.90
C ARG A 110 -1.62 11.94 20.72
N ASP A 111 -1.09 13.15 20.76
CA ASP A 111 0.33 13.49 20.69
C ASP A 111 1.21 12.93 21.84
N SER A 112 0.96 11.73 22.35
CA SER A 112 1.70 11.14 23.46
C SER A 112 1.93 9.63 23.23
N GLU A 113 2.94 9.34 22.41
CA GLU A 113 3.75 8.11 22.30
C GLU A 113 3.09 6.77 21.87
N PRO A 114 3.86 5.85 21.24
CA PRO A 114 5.22 6.01 20.71
C PRO A 114 5.21 6.47 19.25
N TYR A 115 5.84 7.60 18.97
CA TYR A 115 6.01 8.10 17.61
C TYR A 115 6.87 7.15 16.79
N ARG A 116 6.32 6.60 15.70
CA ARG A 116 7.16 5.94 14.69
C ARG A 116 7.59 6.97 13.67
N VAL A 117 8.86 7.36 13.75
CA VAL A 117 9.50 8.26 12.79
C VAL A 117 10.24 7.43 11.75
N PHE A 118 9.80 7.53 10.50
CA PHE A 118 10.51 6.96 9.36
C PHE A 118 11.21 8.05 8.57
N ARG A 119 12.44 7.76 8.10
CA ARG A 119 13.27 8.66 7.32
C ARG A 119 13.42 8.13 5.90
N ARG A 120 13.20 8.99 4.90
CA ARG A 120 13.61 8.73 3.52
C ARG A 120 14.51 9.82 2.97
N ASP A 121 15.57 9.39 2.30
CA ASP A 121 16.52 10.25 1.61
C ASP A 121 16.22 10.31 0.10
N PHE A 122 16.42 11.49 -0.49
CA PHE A 122 16.24 11.74 -1.92
C PHE A 122 17.16 10.90 -2.82
N TYR A 123 18.33 10.47 -2.32
CA TYR A 123 19.37 9.78 -3.10
C TYR A 123 19.21 8.25 -3.17
N LEU A 124 18.15 7.68 -2.60
CA LEU A 124 17.91 6.23 -2.56
C LEU A 124 16.83 5.75 -3.55
N SER A 125 16.51 6.55 -4.58
CA SER A 125 15.52 6.26 -5.62
C SER A 125 16.14 5.62 -6.86
#